data_AF-A0A1M5S2N3-F1
#
_entry.id   AF-A0A1M5S2N3-F1
#
_cell.length_a   1.000
_cell.length_b   1.000
_cell.length_c   1.000
_cell.angle_alpha   90.00
_cell.angle_beta   90.00
_cell.angle_gamma   90.00
#
_symmetry.space_group_name_H-M   'P 1'
#
loop_
_entity.id
_entity.type
_entity.pdbx_description
1 polymer ?
#
loop_
_entity_poly.entity_id
_entity_poly.type
_entity_poly.pdbx_seq_one_letter_code
_entity_poly.pdbx_strand_id
1 'polypeptide(L)'
;MTVDEIYLNIGRSIVNAIEDESWSEAKLNIEVVGTGVVSYNGEYTTDNNEVKNISVRNISRDIRNWIRELHDITTEGDSNKWNKAIFNLNAQGKFNMEFIWDQELHDEIVRLSKE
;
A
#
# COMPACT_ATOMS: atom_id res chain seq x y z
N MET A 1 11.10 9.62 -7.88
CA MET A 1 10.03 9.40 -8.88
C MET A 1 8.94 10.45 -8.70
N THR A 2 8.00 10.57 -9.64
CA THR A 2 6.73 11.28 -9.38
C THR A 2 5.74 10.36 -8.65
N VAL A 3 4.72 10.95 -8.04
CA VAL A 3 3.62 10.19 -7.40
C VAL A 3 2.94 9.24 -8.40
N ASP A 4 2.73 9.69 -9.64
CA ASP A 4 2.10 8.88 -10.68
C ASP A 4 2.96 7.66 -11.09
N GLU A 5 4.29 7.84 -11.17
CA GLU A 5 5.22 6.73 -11.44
C GLU A 5 5.19 5.69 -10.31
N ILE A 6 5.09 6.15 -9.05
CA ILE A 6 4.98 5.27 -7.90
C ILE A 6 3.68 4.47 -7.96
N TYR A 7 2.54 5.12 -8.22
CA TYR A 7 1.25 4.42 -8.36
C TYR A 7 1.25 3.40 -9.49
N LEU A 8 1.85 3.74 -10.63
CA LEU A 8 2.00 2.83 -11.75
C LEU A 8 2.85 1.61 -11.38
N ASN A 9 3.97 1.82 -10.68
CA ASN A 9 4.87 0.74 -10.25
C ASN A 9 4.23 -0.18 -9.22
N ILE A 10 3.53 0.39 -8.23
CA ILE A 10 2.74 -0.38 -7.24
C ILE A 10 1.68 -1.20 -7.96
N GLY A 11 0.89 -0.58 -8.84
CA GLY A 11 -0.16 -1.27 -9.60
C GLY A 11 0.38 -2.42 -10.44
N ARG A 12 1.46 -2.19 -11.19
CA ARG A 12 2.14 -3.26 -11.95
C ARG A 12 2.64 -4.39 -11.07
N SER A 13 3.22 -4.05 -9.92
CA SER A 13 3.70 -5.07 -8.99
C SER A 13 2.58 -5.90 -8.41
N ILE A 14 1.41 -5.32 -8.15
CA ILE A 14 0.22 -6.04 -7.68
C ILE A 14 -0.29 -6.96 -8.78
N VAL A 15 -0.49 -6.45 -10.00
CA VAL A 15 -0.97 -7.26 -11.14
C VAL A 15 -0.03 -8.44 -11.42
N ASN A 16 1.28 -8.21 -11.40
CA ASN A 16 2.26 -9.27 -11.60
C ASN A 16 2.30 -10.31 -10.45
N ALA A 17 1.80 -9.95 -9.28
CA ALA A 17 1.79 -10.82 -8.10
C ALA A 17 0.52 -11.66 -7.98
N ILE A 18 -0.55 -11.29 -8.70
CA ILE A 18 -1.81 -12.03 -8.77
C ILE A 18 -1.61 -13.22 -9.72
N GLU A 19 -1.90 -14.42 -9.23
CA GLU A 19 -1.71 -15.67 -9.99
C GLU A 19 -2.96 -16.07 -10.80
N ASP A 20 -4.15 -15.59 -10.40
CA ASP A 20 -5.41 -15.86 -11.11
C ASP A 20 -5.62 -14.87 -12.26
N GLU A 21 -5.93 -15.39 -13.45
CA GLU A 21 -6.30 -14.55 -14.61
C GLU A 21 -7.69 -13.90 -14.45
N SER A 22 -8.53 -14.44 -13.56
CA SER A 22 -9.92 -14.02 -13.32
C SER A 22 -10.07 -13.36 -11.96
N TRP A 23 -9.60 -12.11 -11.88
CA TRP A 23 -9.76 -11.24 -10.71
C TRP A 23 -10.52 -9.97 -11.08
N SER A 24 -11.23 -9.41 -10.10
CA SER A 24 -12.07 -8.22 -10.27
C SER A 24 -11.45 -6.99 -9.61
N GLU A 25 -10.97 -7.16 -8.37
CA GLU A 25 -10.41 -6.10 -7.53
C GLU A 25 -9.19 -6.60 -6.76
N ALA A 26 -8.25 -5.70 -6.51
CA ALA A 26 -7.06 -5.92 -5.72
C ALA A 26 -6.86 -4.74 -4.76
N LYS A 27 -6.43 -5.03 -3.55
CA LYS A 27 -6.25 -4.08 -2.47
C LYS A 27 -4.91 -4.30 -1.80
N LEU A 28 -4.14 -3.24 -1.64
CA LEU A 28 -2.89 -3.24 -0.89
C LEU A 28 -3.03 -2.29 0.30
N ASN A 29 -3.00 -2.88 1.49
CA ASN A 29 -2.96 -2.14 2.75
C ASN A 29 -1.50 -1.89 3.11
N ILE A 30 -1.19 -0.65 3.48
CA ILE A 30 0.16 -0.19 3.76
C ILE A 30 0.14 0.51 5.11
N GLU A 31 1.14 0.22 5.95
CA GLU A 31 1.34 0.86 7.24
C GLU A 31 2.76 1.46 7.30
N VAL A 32 2.83 2.74 7.61
CA VAL A 32 4.07 3.53 7.66
C VAL A 32 4.23 4.13 9.05
N VAL A 33 5.45 4.06 9.56
CA VAL A 33 5.81 4.54 10.89
C VAL A 33 7.08 5.38 10.80
N GLY A 34 6.99 6.63 11.28
CA GLY A 34 8.09 7.57 11.19
C GLY A 34 8.48 7.80 9.73
N THR A 35 9.68 7.35 9.36
CA THR A 35 10.24 7.49 7.99
C THR A 35 10.32 6.17 7.22
N GLY A 36 9.63 5.12 7.68
CA GLY A 36 9.75 3.78 7.11
C GLY A 36 8.45 2.98 7.05
N VAL A 37 8.36 2.08 6.08
CA VAL A 37 7.26 1.13 5.94
C VAL A 37 7.41 0.01 6.97
N VAL A 38 6.38 -0.21 7.77
CA VAL A 38 6.38 -1.26 8.80
C VAL A 38 5.68 -2.51 8.33
N SER A 39 4.58 -2.36 7.59
CA SER A 39 3.81 -3.50 7.09
C SER A 39 3.16 -3.16 5.76
N TYR A 40 2.99 -4.19 4.93
CA TYR A 40 2.08 -4.14 3.81
C TYR A 40 1.47 -5.52 3.58
N ASN A 41 0.17 -5.57 3.29
CA ASN A 41 -0.53 -6.80 2.96
C ASN A 41 -1.45 -6.57 1.76
N GLY A 42 -1.39 -7.48 0.79
CA GLY A 42 -2.21 -7.43 -0.41
C GLY A 42 -3.27 -8.52 -0.41
N GLU A 43 -4.45 -8.20 -0.91
CA GLU A 43 -5.54 -9.14 -1.16
C GLU A 43 -6.17 -8.85 -2.53
N TYR A 44 -6.79 -9.84 -3.13
CA TYR A 44 -7.54 -9.70 -4.38
C TYR A 44 -8.80 -10.54 -4.35
N THR A 45 -9.83 -10.07 -5.03
CA THR A 45 -11.13 -10.71 -5.17
C THR A 45 -11.22 -11.33 -6.56
N THR A 46 -11.55 -12.61 -6.63
CA THR A 46 -11.79 -13.30 -7.91
C THR A 46 -13.17 -12.92 -8.46
N ASP A 47 -13.43 -13.26 -9.73
CA ASP A 47 -14.76 -13.06 -10.34
C ASP A 47 -15.88 -13.84 -9.63
N ASN A 48 -15.52 -14.86 -8.85
CA ASN A 48 -16.44 -15.66 -8.04
C ASN A 48 -16.67 -15.07 -6.64
N ASN A 49 -16.22 -13.84 -6.37
CA ASN A 49 -16.23 -13.18 -5.06
C ASN A 49 -15.40 -13.90 -3.98
N GLU A 50 -14.40 -14.69 -4.36
CA GLU A 50 -13.47 -15.26 -3.39
C GLU A 50 -12.33 -14.28 -3.12
N VAL A 51 -12.08 -13.97 -1.84
CA VAL A 51 -10.95 -13.13 -1.43
C VAL A 51 -9.73 -14.02 -1.20
N LYS A 52 -8.64 -13.72 -1.90
CA LYS A 52 -7.35 -14.40 -1.82
C LYS A 52 -6.26 -13.41 -1.41
N ASN A 53 -5.30 -13.88 -0.64
CA ASN A 53 -4.14 -13.07 -0.25
C ASN A 53 -3.11 -13.05 -1.39
N ILE A 54 -2.55 -11.87 -1.65
CA ILE A 54 -1.38 -11.71 -2.52
C ILE A 54 -0.16 -12.15 -1.73
N SER A 55 0.60 -13.09 -2.27
CA SER A 55 1.87 -13.48 -1.69
C SER A 55 2.83 -12.30 -1.73
N VAL A 56 3.25 -11.80 -0.56
CA VAL A 56 4.25 -10.72 -0.44
C VAL A 56 5.58 -11.08 -1.11
N ARG A 57 5.85 -12.37 -1.38
CA ARG A 57 7.03 -12.84 -2.11
C ARG A 57 6.95 -12.56 -3.61
N ASN A 58 5.73 -12.45 -4.15
CA ASN A 58 5.49 -12.15 -5.56
C ASN A 58 5.46 -10.63 -5.80
N ILE A 59 5.30 -9.83 -4.74
CA ILE A 59 5.39 -8.38 -4.80
C ILE A 59 6.86 -7.95 -4.95
N SER A 60 7.10 -6.91 -5.76
CA SER A 60 8.43 -6.35 -5.97
C SER A 60 9.09 -5.95 -4.66
N ARG A 61 10.38 -6.25 -4.51
CA ARG A 61 11.17 -5.81 -3.35
C ARG A 61 11.28 -4.29 -3.26
N ASP A 62 11.11 -3.60 -4.37
CA ASP A 62 11.16 -2.14 -4.46
C ASP A 62 9.89 -1.48 -3.90
N ILE A 63 8.83 -2.24 -3.58
CA ILE A 63 7.58 -1.70 -3.00
C ILE A 63 7.86 -0.82 -1.77
N ARG A 64 8.83 -1.23 -0.93
CA ARG A 64 9.22 -0.48 0.27
C ARG A 64 9.83 0.88 -0.07
N ASN A 65 10.66 0.94 -1.11
CA ASN A 65 11.28 2.18 -1.58
C ASN A 65 10.21 3.10 -2.19
N TRP A 66 9.30 2.55 -3.00
CA TRP A 66 8.22 3.32 -3.61
C TRP A 66 7.28 3.93 -2.57
N ILE A 67 6.87 3.15 -1.56
CA ILE A 67 6.01 3.64 -0.48
C ILE A 67 6.74 4.71 0.35
N ARG A 68 8.04 4.53 0.61
CA ARG A 68 8.83 5.53 1.33
C ARG A 68 8.91 6.85 0.54
N GLU A 69 9.23 6.79 -0.75
CA GLU A 69 9.21 7.98 -1.61
C GLU A 69 7.81 8.61 -1.65
N LEU A 70 6.75 7.81 -1.72
CA LEU A 70 5.38 8.32 -1.68
C LEU A 70 5.10 9.06 -0.38
N HIS A 71 5.50 8.49 0.76
CA HIS A 71 5.34 9.12 2.07
C HIS A 71 6.12 10.43 2.14
N ASP A 72 7.39 10.44 1.72
CA ASP A 72 8.22 11.64 1.70
C ASP A 72 7.60 12.76 0.82
N ILE A 73 7.09 12.43 -0.37
CA ILE A 73 6.47 13.42 -1.28
C ILE A 73 5.12 13.91 -0.75
N THR A 74 4.28 13.02 -0.22
CA THR A 74 2.92 13.37 0.22
C THR A 74 2.88 14.03 1.60
N THR A 75 3.91 13.83 2.42
CA THR A 75 4.03 14.46 3.75
C THR A 75 4.94 15.69 3.74
N GLU A 76 5.51 16.05 2.58
CA GLU A 76 6.30 17.25 2.41
C GLU A 76 5.51 18.49 2.84
N GLY A 77 6.15 19.35 3.64
CA GLY A 77 5.54 20.58 4.15
C GLY A 77 4.48 20.39 5.24
N ASP A 78 4.48 19.25 5.95
CA ASP A 78 3.53 18.93 7.05
C ASP A 78 2.06 18.88 6.58
N SER A 79 1.83 18.81 5.27
CA SER A 79 0.52 18.98 4.64
C SER A 79 -0.40 17.77 4.78
N ASN A 80 0.17 16.57 4.93
CA ASN A 80 -0.55 15.32 5.04
C ASN A 80 0.19 14.39 5.99
N LYS A 81 -0.41 14.07 7.13
CA LYS A 81 0.13 13.08 8.07
C LYS A 81 -0.70 11.84 7.94
N TRP A 82 -0.12 10.79 7.36
CA TRP A 82 -0.74 9.48 7.28
C TRP A 82 0.25 8.42 7.72
N ASN A 83 -0.28 7.39 8.35
CA ASN A 83 0.46 6.19 8.76
C ASN A 83 -0.21 4.92 8.24
N LYS A 84 -1.37 5.04 7.58
CA LYS A 84 -2.02 3.99 6.81
C LYS A 84 -2.35 4.48 5.42
N ALA A 85 -2.14 3.64 4.42
CA ALA A 85 -2.59 3.88 3.06
C ALA A 85 -3.26 2.64 2.48
N ILE A 86 -4.31 2.84 1.68
CA ILE A 86 -5.03 1.77 1.00
C ILE A 86 -5.00 2.06 -0.49
N PHE A 87 -4.32 1.19 -1.23
CA PHE A 87 -4.31 1.23 -2.69
C PHE A 87 -5.29 0.18 -3.22
N ASN A 88 -6.33 0.65 -3.89
CA ASN A 88 -7.32 -0.20 -4.56
C ASN A 88 -7.07 -0.15 -6.07
N LEU A 89 -7.10 -1.30 -6.73
CA LEU A 89 -6.94 -1.44 -8.18
C LEU A 89 -7.99 -2.43 -8.68
N ASN A 90 -8.65 -2.12 -9.78
CA ASN A 90 -9.53 -3.07 -10.45
C ASN A 90 -8.89 -3.65 -11.72
N ALA A 91 -9.46 -4.74 -12.24
CA ALA A 91 -8.97 -5.40 -13.44
C ALA A 91 -9.04 -4.52 -14.72
N GLN A 92 -9.81 -3.42 -14.68
CA GLN A 92 -9.88 -2.43 -15.76
C GLN A 92 -8.75 -1.39 -15.70
N GLY A 93 -7.88 -1.47 -14.69
CA GLY A 93 -6.78 -0.53 -14.48
C GLY A 93 -7.19 0.78 -13.79
N LYS A 94 -8.43 0.90 -13.31
CA LYS A 94 -8.81 2.02 -12.44
C LYS A 94 -8.27 1.75 -11.05
N PHE A 95 -7.62 2.75 -10.47
CA PHE A 95 -7.09 2.67 -9.13
C PHE A 95 -7.56 3.85 -8.26
N ASN A 96 -7.49 3.65 -6.95
CA ASN A 96 -7.70 4.68 -5.95
C ASN A 96 -6.61 4.55 -4.86
N MET A 97 -6.19 5.67 -4.29
CA MET A 97 -5.27 5.71 -3.15
C MET A 97 -5.92 6.52 -2.02
N GLU A 98 -6.04 5.91 -0.86
CA GLU A 98 -6.60 6.53 0.33
C GLU A 98 -5.52 6.66 1.40
N PHE A 99 -5.33 7.86 1.93
CA PHE A 99 -4.39 8.15 3.01
C PHE A 99 -5.16 8.35 4.31
N ILE A 100 -4.78 7.61 5.35
CA ILE A 100 -5.48 7.56 6.63
C ILE A 100 -4.48 7.84 7.75
N TRP A 101 -4.89 8.72 8.67
CA TRP A 101 -4.21 8.91 9.95
C TRP A 101 -4.88 8.06 11.02
N ASP A 102 -4.18 7.01 11.45
CA ASP A 102 -4.57 6.15 12.54
C ASP A 102 -3.85 6.59 13.83
N GLN A 103 -4.53 7.38 14.64
CA GLN A 103 -3.93 7.88 15.88
C GLN A 103 -3.58 6.75 16.87
N GLU A 104 -4.36 5.67 16.93
CA GLU A 104 -4.10 4.56 17.85
C GLU A 104 -2.79 3.85 17.49
N LEU A 105 -2.56 3.60 16.20
CA LEU A 105 -1.30 3.05 15.71
C LEU A 105 -0.13 3.97 16.09
N HIS A 106 -0.27 5.28 15.88
CA HIS A 106 0.76 6.26 16.25
C HIS A 106 1.08 6.23 17.75
N ASP A 107 0.04 6.24 18.59
CA ASP A 107 0.20 6.25 20.05
C ASP A 107 0.83 4.93 20.56
N GLU A 108 0.49 3.80 19.95
CA GLU A 108 1.10 2.50 20.25
C GLU A 108 2.60 2.47 19.92
N ILE A 109 2.99 2.98 18.75
CA ILE A 109 4.40 3.11 18.36
C ILE A 109 5.14 4.03 19.32
N VAL A 110 4.56 5.19 19.65
CA VAL A 110 5.18 6.14 20.59
C VAL A 110 5.37 5.49 21.95
N ARG A 111 4.39 4.70 22.41
CA ARG A 111 4.49 3.94 23.66
C ARG A 111 5.62 2.91 23.61
N LEU A 112 5.69 2.09 22.57
CA LEU A 112 6.73 1.07 22.40
C LEU A 112 8.13 1.67 22.22
N SER A 113 8.24 2.87 21.64
CA SER A 113 9.54 3.55 21.44
C SER A 113 10.13 4.17 22.71
N LYS A 114 9.35 4.25 23.80
CA LYS A 114 9.73 4.84 25.08
C LYS A 114 10.09 3.79 26.15
N GLU A 115 9.96 2.49 25.86
CA GLU A 115 10.48 1.38 26.66
C GLU A 115 11.91 1.01 26.23
#